data_AF-A0A221S813-F1
#
_entry.id   AF-A0A221S813-F1
#
_cell.length_a   1.000
_cell.length_b   1.000
_cell.length_c   1.000
_cell.angle_alpha   90.00
_cell.angle_beta   90.00
_cell.angle_gamma   90.00
#
_symmetry.space_group_name_H-M   'P 1'
#
loop_
_entity.id
_entity.type
_entity.pdbx_description
1 polymer ?
#
loop_
_entity_poly.entity_id
_entity_poly.type
_entity_poly.pdbx_seq_one_letter_code
_entity_poly.pdbx_strand_id
1 'polypeptide(L)'
;MPLFPIGIVMQLTELSARQIRYYEENGLVFPARSEGNRRLFSFHDVDKLLEIKDLIEQGVNMAGIKQIFAKTENEQKEDKQDKPKKAEKHNLSDEELRKLLKNELIQAGRFQRGTTFR
;
A
#
# COMPACT_ATOMS: atom_id res chain seq x y z
N MET A 1 4.56 8.60 -1.27
CA MET A 1 5.91 8.06 -1.00
C MET A 1 5.81 6.56 -0.75
N PRO A 2 6.62 5.72 -1.42
CA PRO A 2 6.65 4.28 -1.23
C PRO A 2 7.57 3.89 -0.07
N LEU A 3 7.07 3.11 0.90
CA LEU A 3 7.78 2.77 2.13
C LEU A 3 7.69 1.29 2.52
N PHE A 4 6.65 0.59 2.06
CA PHE A 4 6.30 -0.72 2.57
C PHE A 4 6.90 -1.84 1.71
N PRO A 5 7.79 -2.68 2.24
CA PRO A 5 8.19 -3.89 1.55
C PRO A 5 7.02 -4.89 1.50
N ILE A 6 7.02 -5.78 0.51
CA ILE A 6 5.91 -6.73 0.27
C ILE A 6 5.51 -7.54 1.51
N GLY A 7 6.46 -7.89 2.38
CA GLY A 7 6.16 -8.64 3.61
C GLY A 7 5.27 -7.87 4.59
N ILE A 8 5.48 -6.56 4.74
CA ILE A 8 4.61 -5.70 5.57
C ILE A 8 3.23 -5.58 4.92
N VAL A 9 3.19 -5.42 3.59
CA VAL A 9 1.92 -5.34 2.85
C VAL A 9 1.08 -6.61 3.05
N MET A 10 1.70 -7.80 2.99
CA MET A 10 1.01 -9.05 3.28
C MET A 10 0.39 -9.09 4.68
N GLN A 11 1.07 -8.54 5.68
CA GLN A 11 0.55 -8.48 7.05
C GLN A 11 -0.60 -7.49 7.19
N LEU A 12 -0.55 -6.37 6.46
CA LEU A 12 -1.59 -5.35 6.51
C LEU A 12 -2.86 -5.75 5.76
N THR A 13 -2.72 -6.47 4.64
CA THR A 13 -3.86 -6.79 3.76
C THR A 13 -4.32 -8.24 3.89
N GLU A 14 -3.55 -9.10 4.57
CA GLU A 14 -3.74 -10.56 4.61
C GLU A 14 -3.69 -11.24 3.24
N LEU A 15 -3.20 -10.53 2.21
CA LEU A 15 -3.02 -11.08 0.88
C LEU A 15 -1.68 -11.82 0.80
N SER A 16 -1.66 -12.93 0.09
CA SER A 16 -0.40 -13.59 -0.24
C SER A 16 0.45 -12.72 -1.18
N ALA A 17 1.78 -12.91 -1.14
CA ALA A 17 2.68 -12.26 -2.08
C ALA A 17 2.34 -12.57 -3.55
N ARG A 18 1.75 -13.75 -3.81
CA ARG A 18 1.28 -14.14 -5.14
C ARG A 18 0.10 -13.28 -5.58
N GLN A 19 -0.90 -13.07 -4.73
CA GLN A 19 -2.05 -12.20 -5.03
C GLN A 19 -1.60 -10.75 -5.28
N ILE A 20 -0.75 -10.20 -4.42
CA ILE A 20 -0.25 -8.82 -4.57
C ILE A 20 0.48 -8.64 -5.91
N ARG A 21 1.37 -9.58 -6.27
CA ARG A 21 2.05 -9.55 -7.57
C ARG A 21 1.08 -9.72 -8.74
N TYR A 22 0.08 -10.59 -8.60
CA TYR A 22 -0.93 -10.76 -9.63
C TYR A 22 -1.74 -9.47 -9.87
N TYR A 23 -2.05 -8.70 -8.82
CA TYR A 23 -2.72 -7.41 -8.97
C TYR A 23 -1.81 -6.33 -9.58
N GLU A 24 -0.51 -6.32 -9.24
CA GLU A 24 0.51 -5.49 -9.91
C GLU A 24 0.60 -5.84 -11.41
N GLU A 25 0.72 -7.12 -11.77
CA GLU A 25 0.78 -7.60 -13.16
C GLU A 25 -0.48 -7.24 -13.96
N ASN A 26 -1.63 -7.14 -13.28
CA ASN A 26 -2.89 -6.69 -13.86
C ASN A 26 -3.04 -5.17 -13.96
N GLY A 27 -2.05 -4.40 -13.51
CA GLY A 27 -2.04 -2.94 -13.56
C GLY A 27 -2.95 -2.26 -12.54
N LEU A 28 -3.28 -2.93 -11.43
CA LEU A 28 -4.13 -2.35 -10.38
C LEU A 28 -3.32 -1.53 -9.36
N VAL A 29 -2.05 -1.90 -9.16
CA VAL A 29 -1.11 -1.20 -8.27
C VAL A 29 0.23 -1.02 -8.95
N PHE A 30 0.94 0.05 -8.59
CA PHE A 30 2.19 0.45 -9.24
C PHE A 30 3.28 0.74 -8.20
N PRO A 31 3.79 -0.30 -7.52
CA PRO A 31 4.82 -0.12 -6.50
C PRO A 31 6.11 0.42 -7.11
N ALA A 32 6.79 1.31 -6.38
CA ALA A 32 8.11 1.75 -6.76
C ALA A 32 9.15 0.65 -6.53
N ARG A 33 10.33 0.83 -7.11
CA ARG A 33 11.49 -0.05 -6.89
C ARG A 33 12.53 0.69 -6.05
N SER A 34 13.09 0.02 -5.05
CA SER A 34 14.27 0.50 -4.33
C SER A 34 15.54 0.32 -5.17
N GLU A 35 16.68 0.88 -4.73
CA GLU A 35 17.98 0.68 -5.38
C GLU A 35 18.36 -0.80 -5.55
N GLY A 36 17.98 -1.65 -4.59
CA GLY A 36 18.15 -3.11 -4.68
C GLY A 36 17.07 -3.83 -5.51
N ASN A 37 16.32 -3.11 -6.34
CA ASN A 37 15.23 -3.60 -7.18
C ASN A 37 14.08 -4.31 -6.41
N ARG A 38 13.90 -3.98 -5.13
CA ARG A 38 12.80 -4.52 -4.31
C ARG A 38 11.58 -3.63 -4.46
N ARG A 39 10.38 -4.23 -4.49
CA ARG A 39 9.11 -3.49 -4.51
C ARG A 39 8.91 -2.75 -3.18
N LEU A 40 8.60 -1.47 -3.28
CA LEU A 40 8.16 -0.62 -2.19
C LEU A 40 6.78 -0.07 -2.54
N PHE A 41 5.81 -0.44 -1.71
CA PHE A 41 4.42 -0.02 -1.83
C PHE A 41 4.22 1.27 -1.04
N SER A 42 3.40 2.16 -1.56
CA SER A 42 2.92 3.35 -0.86
C SER A 42 1.67 3.04 -0.05
N PHE A 43 1.25 3.97 0.82
CA PHE A 43 -0.05 3.86 1.51
C PHE A 43 -1.20 3.70 0.52
N HIS A 44 -1.19 4.45 -0.58
CA HIS A 44 -2.23 4.37 -1.60
C HIS A 44 -2.29 2.99 -2.26
N ASP A 45 -1.15 2.33 -2.49
CA ASP A 45 -1.14 0.97 -3.01
C ASP A 45 -1.73 -0.02 -2.00
N VAL A 46 -1.46 0.17 -0.71
CA VAL A 46 -2.05 -0.66 0.37
C VAL A 46 -3.55 -0.47 0.44
N ASP A 47 -4.04 0.77 0.38
CA ASP A 47 -5.48 1.08 0.38
C ASP A 47 -6.18 0.41 -0.82
N LYS A 48 -5.59 0.52 -2.03
CA LYS A 48 -6.12 -0.19 -3.22
C LYS A 48 -6.15 -1.70 -3.03
N LEU A 49 -5.12 -2.29 -2.41
CA LEU A 49 -5.06 -3.73 -2.17
C LEU A 49 -6.14 -4.21 -1.19
N LEU A 50 -6.45 -3.41 -0.16
CA LEU A 50 -7.56 -3.68 0.75
C LEU A 50 -8.90 -3.62 0.01
N GLU A 51 -9.12 -2.60 -0.81
CA GLU A 51 -10.35 -2.48 -1.61
C GLU A 51 -10.50 -3.63 -2.61
N ILE A 52 -9.40 -4.06 -3.26
CA ILE A 52 -9.41 -5.24 -4.15
C ILE A 52 -9.80 -6.50 -3.36
N LYS A 53 -9.30 -6.68 -2.14
CA LYS A 53 -9.67 -7.81 -1.28
C LYS A 53 -11.18 -7.80 -1.01
N ASP A 54 -11.71 -6.68 -0.56
CA ASP A 54 -13.13 -6.54 -0.24
C ASP A 54 -14.02 -6.82 -1.45
N LEU A 55 -13.65 -6.32 -2.64
CA LEU A 55 -14.38 -6.59 -3.89
C LEU A 55 -14.36 -8.08 -4.27
N ILE A 56 -13.24 -8.78 -4.06
CA ILE A 56 -13.16 -10.22 -4.31
C ILE A 56 -14.03 -11.00 -3.32
N GLU A 57 -14.04 -10.60 -2.04
CA GLU A 57 -14.89 -11.22 -1.02
C GLU A 57 -16.38 -11.03 -1.32
N GLN A 58 -16.75 -9.92 -1.98
CA GLN A 58 -18.09 -9.68 -2.52
C GLN A 58 -18.40 -10.47 -3.81
N GLY A 59 -17.43 -11.23 -4.34
CA GLY A 59 -17.60 -12.04 -5.55
C GLY A 59 -17.33 -11.30 -6.86
N VAL A 60 -16.76 -10.09 -6.82
CA VAL A 60 -16.40 -9.35 -8.03
C VAL A 60 -15.16 -9.97 -8.67
N ASN A 61 -15.23 -10.21 -9.98
CA ASN A 61 -14.10 -10.75 -10.73
C ASN A 61 -13.10 -9.65 -11.13
N MET A 62 -11.93 -10.05 -11.66
CA MET A 62 -10.87 -9.12 -12.06
C MET A 62 -11.30 -8.09 -13.11
N ALA A 63 -12.17 -8.46 -14.04
CA ALA A 63 -12.66 -7.52 -15.06
C ALA A 63 -13.53 -6.44 -14.42
N GLY A 64 -14.43 -6.81 -13.50
CA GLY A 64 -15.25 -5.87 -12.74
C GLY A 64 -14.41 -4.93 -11.89
N ILE A 65 -13.39 -5.46 -11.20
CA ILE A 65 -12.46 -4.65 -10.39
C ILE A 65 -11.75 -3.60 -11.25
N LYS A 66 -11.22 -3.96 -12.42
CA LYS A 66 -10.57 -3.00 -13.33
C LYS A 66 -11.53 -1.88 -13.77
N GLN A 67 -12.80 -2.20 -14.03
CA GLN A 67 -13.80 -1.20 -14.43
C GLN A 67 -14.10 -0.22 -13.30
N ILE A 68 -14.23 -0.72 -12.06
CA ILE A 68 -14.47 0.10 -10.87
C ILE A 68 -13.32 1.11 -10.70
N PHE A 69 -12.08 0.64 -10.70
CA PHE A 69 -10.92 1.52 -10.53
C PHE A 69 -10.72 2.50 -11.70
N ALA A 70 -10.99 2.09 -12.93
CA ALA A 70 -10.89 2.99 -14.09
C ALA A 70 -11.86 4.18 -13.99
N LYS A 71 -13.06 3.96 -13.44
CA LYS A 71 -14.05 5.02 -13.24
C LYS A 71 -13.60 6.02 -12.17
N THR A 72 -13.14 5.52 -11.03
CA THR A 72 -12.66 6.34 -9.92
C THR A 72 -11.45 7.20 -10.30
N GLU A 73 -10.52 6.68 -11.12
CA GLU A 73 -9.36 7.44 -11.58
C GLU A 73 -9.70 8.58 -12.54
N ASN A 74 -10.82 8.49 -13.28
CA ASN A 74 -11.29 9.56 -14.14
C ASN A 74 -11.95 10.67 -13.31
N GLU A 75 -12.78 10.31 -12.33
CA GLU A 75 -13.43 11.26 -11.40
C GLU A 75 -12.37 12.05 -10.58
N GLN A 76 -11.30 11.40 -10.12
CA GLN A 76 -10.21 12.06 -9.39
C GLN A 76 -9.35 13.03 -10.23
N LYS A 77 -9.39 12.95 -11.56
CA LYS A 77 -8.69 13.89 -12.46
C LYS A 77 -9.48 15.18 -12.65
N GLU A 78 -10.81 15.12 -12.55
CA GLU A 78 -11.70 16.28 -12.68
C GLU A 78 -11.65 17.15 -11.41
N ASP A 79 -11.58 16.55 -10.22
CA ASP A 79 -11.53 17.27 -8.93
C ASP A 79 -10.19 17.97 -8.61
N LYS A 80 -9.13 17.77 -9.42
CA LYS A 80 -7.82 18.41 -9.19
C LYS A 80 -7.67 19.78 -9.86
N GLN A 81 -8.64 20.23 -10.67
CA GLN A 81 -8.55 21.51 -11.37
C GLN A 81 -9.09 22.71 -10.56
N ASP A 82 -9.93 22.50 -9.53
CA ASP A 82 -10.51 23.59 -8.74
C ASP A 82 -10.53 23.31 -7.23
N LYS A 83 -9.41 23.55 -6.52
CA LYS A 83 -9.42 24.02 -5.10
C LYS A 83 -8.01 24.26 -4.54
N PRO A 84 -7.72 25.44 -3.93
CA PRO A 84 -6.54 25.62 -3.11
C PRO A 84 -6.74 24.85 -1.80
N LYS A 85 -6.04 23.73 -1.62
CA LYS A 85 -6.10 22.95 -0.37
C LYS A 85 -5.38 23.69 0.75
N LYS A 86 -6.12 24.49 1.53
CA LYS A 86 -5.79 24.76 2.94
C LYS A 86 -5.99 23.46 3.72
N ALA A 87 -4.90 22.81 4.09
CA ALA A 87 -4.90 21.79 5.13
C ALA A 87 -3.63 21.98 5.95
N GLU A 88 -3.76 22.73 7.04
CA GLU A 88 -2.84 22.73 8.17
C GLU A 88 -2.87 21.31 8.77
N LYS A 89 -2.05 20.40 8.25
CA LYS A 89 -1.68 19.17 8.94
C LYS A 89 -0.33 19.46 9.55
N HIS A 90 -0.30 19.46 10.89
CA HIS A 90 0.86 19.57 11.76
C HIS A 90 2.19 19.23 11.04
N ASN A 91 3.10 20.20 10.99
CA ASN A 91 4.45 20.13 10.40
C ASN A 91 5.36 19.16 11.15
N LEU A 92 5.05 17.87 11.15
CA LEU A 92 6.07 16.87 11.42
C LEU A 92 6.82 16.72 10.12
N SER A 93 8.11 17.08 10.13
CA SER A 93 8.99 16.86 8.98
C SER A 93 8.85 15.38 8.57
N ASP A 94 8.78 15.10 7.27
CA ASP A 94 8.84 13.73 6.72
C ASP A 94 9.97 12.91 7.35
N GLU A 95 11.02 13.58 7.82
CA GLU A 95 12.17 13.03 8.53
C GLU A 95 11.85 12.51 9.95
N GLU A 96 11.00 13.21 10.70
CA GLU A 96 10.56 12.80 12.04
C GLU A 96 9.61 11.60 11.97
N LEU A 97 8.69 11.61 10.99
CA LEU A 97 7.82 10.48 10.68
C LEU A 97 8.63 9.24 10.30
N ARG A 98 9.68 9.41 9.47
CA ARG A 98 10.62 8.33 9.14
C ARG A 98 11.32 7.78 10.37
N LYS A 99 11.74 8.63 11.30
CA LYS A 99 12.46 8.23 12.50
C LYS A 99 11.57 7.44 13.46
N LEU A 100 10.32 7.88 13.65
CA LEU A 100 9.34 7.18 14.47
C LEU A 100 8.98 5.81 13.89
N LEU A 101 8.65 5.74 12.59
CA LEU A 101 8.35 4.48 11.90
C LEU A 101 9.55 3.51 11.91
N LYS A 102 10.77 4.01 11.71
CA LYS A 102 11.98 3.19 11.77
C LYS A 102 12.18 2.58 13.16
N ASN A 103 11.96 3.36 14.22
CA ASN A 103 12.10 2.88 15.58
C ASN A 103 11.05 1.82 15.93
N GLU A 104 9.80 2.01 15.52
CA GLU A 104 8.71 1.03 15.68
C GLU A 104 9.02 -0.29 14.93
N LEU A 105 9.46 -0.22 13.67
CA LEU A 105 9.81 -1.41 12.88
C LEU A 105 11.00 -2.17 13.47
N ILE A 106 11.99 -1.46 14.05
CA ILE A 106 13.12 -2.09 14.76
C ILE A 106 12.65 -2.77 16.05
N GLN A 107 11.71 -2.18 16.78
CA GLN A 107 11.14 -2.78 17.99
C GLN A 107 10.28 -4.02 17.65
N ALA A 108 9.46 -3.95 16.60
CA ALA A 108 8.68 -5.09 16.12
C ALA A 108 9.56 -6.24 15.60
N GLY A 109 10.69 -5.92 14.94
CA GLY A 109 11.67 -6.92 14.49
C GLY A 109 12.44 -7.63 15.62
N ARG A 110 12.37 -7.14 16.87
CA ARG A 110 12.97 -7.81 18.04
C ARG A 110 12.11 -8.94 18.59
N PHE A 111 10.82 -9.03 18.22
CA PHE A 111 9.91 -10.09 18.70
C PHE A 111 9.95 -11.40 17.88
N GLN A 112 10.67 -11.46 16.75
CA GLN A 112 10.73 -12.66 15.88
C GLN A 112 12.01 -13.52 16.02
N ARG A 113 12.88 -13.25 17.01
CA ARG A 113 13.99 -14.16 17.36
C ARG A 113 13.78 -14.74 18.75
N GLY A 114 12.83 -15.67 18.86
CA GLY A 114 12.50 -16.25 20.16
C GLY A 114 11.56 -17.44 20.14
N THR A 115 11.59 -18.29 19.11
CA THR A 115 10.97 -19.62 19.20
C THR A 115 11.86 -20.65 18.50
N THR A 116 12.92 -21.05 19.20
CA THR A 116 13.62 -22.30 18.91
C THR A 116 12.65 -23.43 19.22
N PHE A 117 12.10 -24.08 18.20
CA PHE A 117 11.40 -25.34 18.38
C PHE A 117 12.41 -26.42 18.81
N ARG A 118 12.07 -27.12 19.90
CA ARG A 118 12.76 -28.29 20.41
C ARG A 118 12.02 -29.53 19.96
#